data_AF-A0A944QXY1-F1
#
_entry.id   AF-A0A944QXY1-F1
#
_cell.length_a   1.000
_cell.length_b   1.000
_cell.length_c   1.000
_cell.angle_alpha   90.00
_cell.angle_beta   90.00
_cell.angle_gamma   90.00
#
_symmetry.space_group_name_H-M   'P 1'
#
loop_
_entity.id
_entity.type
_entity.pdbx_description
1 polymer ?
#
loop_
_entity_poly.entity_id
_entity_poly.type
_entity_poly.pdbx_seq_one_letter_code
_entity_poly.pdbx_strand_id
1 'polypeptide(L)'
;MLTHATGWGQLWDTLTDEETADWNNRWDGLEYVISLDASPGSGYSYKNANTALLRILIPQIWVQMGGAPYTEVTAANHELLYLAYLQNYIFDPIGIHNVVCWMQPAYSEALAYSFDHVETGGIAHQINLNSGCGGHAGLRLSATELAKYLAYLRHSDWILTLAQLGLINSEALGWDYAYDGKYTKSGAWFSSYAVDTNPDDGGLFIDLPFKLDTVYEYRKSSRACVAVLPYGVEASLVINSEYEGGGEGFSTCGILRDAFDFAAN
;
A
#
# COMPACT_ATOMS: atom_id res chain seq x y z
N MET A 1 5.73 -11.97 -7.79
CA MET A 1 4.79 -11.43 -6.78
C MET A 1 5.08 -9.96 -6.50
N LEU A 2 6.24 -9.63 -5.90
CA LEU A 2 6.58 -8.24 -5.54
C LEU A 2 6.61 -7.26 -6.72
N THR A 3 6.84 -7.73 -7.94
CA THR A 3 6.85 -6.92 -9.17
C THR A 3 5.56 -7.04 -9.98
N HIS A 4 4.50 -7.67 -9.43
CA HIS A 4 3.24 -7.93 -10.13
C HIS A 4 3.41 -8.65 -11.50
N ALA A 5 4.48 -9.45 -11.64
CA ALA A 5 4.83 -10.19 -12.84
C ALA A 5 4.56 -11.71 -12.71
N THR A 6 3.45 -12.09 -12.08
CA THR A 6 3.08 -13.52 -11.89
C THR A 6 2.25 -14.09 -13.04
N GLY A 7 1.75 -13.26 -13.95
CA GLY A 7 0.81 -13.68 -14.99
C GLY A 7 -0.66 -13.73 -14.54
N TRP A 8 -0.92 -13.66 -13.24
CA TRP A 8 -2.26 -13.66 -12.66
C TRP A 8 -3.14 -12.50 -13.11
N GLY A 9 -2.50 -11.37 -13.41
CA GLY A 9 -3.18 -10.22 -13.97
C GLY A 9 -3.82 -10.51 -15.32
N GLN A 10 -3.04 -11.10 -16.23
CA GLN A 10 -3.50 -11.50 -17.55
C GLN A 10 -4.47 -12.69 -17.49
N LEU A 11 -4.24 -13.61 -16.56
CA LEU A 11 -5.13 -14.75 -16.37
C LEU A 11 -6.53 -14.30 -15.96
N TRP A 12 -6.64 -13.35 -15.02
CA TRP A 12 -7.92 -12.81 -14.57
C TRP A 12 -8.81 -12.36 -15.73
N ASP A 13 -8.24 -11.73 -16.75
CA ASP A 13 -8.98 -11.21 -17.91
C ASP A 13 -9.55 -12.31 -18.81
N THR A 14 -9.17 -13.57 -18.58
CA THR A 14 -9.62 -14.74 -19.33
C THR A 14 -10.58 -15.65 -18.55
N LEU A 15 -10.76 -15.40 -17.25
CA LEU A 15 -11.65 -16.18 -16.40
C LEU A 15 -13.12 -15.87 -16.68
N THR A 16 -13.98 -16.87 -16.51
CA THR A 16 -15.43 -16.71 -16.52
C THR A 16 -15.95 -15.97 -15.29
N ASP A 17 -17.21 -15.53 -15.31
CA ASP A 17 -17.85 -14.88 -14.16
C ASP A 17 -17.90 -15.79 -12.92
N GLU A 18 -18.05 -17.11 -13.12
CA GLU A 18 -18.03 -18.10 -12.04
C GLU A 18 -16.62 -18.21 -11.42
N GLU A 19 -15.59 -18.32 -12.26
CA GLU A 19 -14.18 -18.39 -11.83
C GLU A 19 -13.70 -17.10 -11.14
N THR A 20 -14.15 -15.94 -11.62
CA THR A 20 -13.84 -14.66 -10.97
C THR A 20 -14.55 -14.49 -9.64
N ALA A 21 -15.68 -15.16 -9.40
CA ALA A 21 -16.37 -15.17 -8.12
C ALA A 21 -15.58 -15.95 -7.04
N ASP A 22 -14.87 -17.01 -7.44
CA ASP A 22 -14.00 -17.79 -6.56
C ASP A 22 -12.69 -17.05 -6.24
N TRP A 23 -12.23 -16.18 -7.14
CA TRP A 23 -11.02 -15.39 -6.92
C TRP A 23 -11.23 -14.25 -5.91
N ASN A 24 -10.60 -14.40 -4.75
CA ASN A 24 -10.53 -13.35 -3.74
C ASN A 24 -9.21 -13.40 -2.94
N ASN A 25 -8.97 -12.41 -2.07
CA ASN A 25 -7.71 -12.29 -1.32
C ASN A 25 -7.75 -12.94 0.07
N ARG A 26 -8.75 -13.78 0.35
CA ARG A 26 -8.88 -14.57 1.58
C ARG A 26 -8.19 -15.92 1.39
N TRP A 27 -8.17 -16.75 2.43
CA TRP A 27 -7.47 -18.03 2.40
C TRP A 27 -7.92 -18.93 1.24
N ASP A 28 -9.22 -19.19 1.13
CA ASP A 28 -9.83 -20.05 0.10
C ASP A 28 -9.68 -19.45 -1.31
N GLY A 29 -9.86 -18.14 -1.45
CA GLY A 29 -9.61 -17.45 -2.71
C GLY A 29 -8.15 -17.52 -3.14
N LEU A 30 -7.20 -17.43 -2.21
CA LEU A 30 -5.78 -17.58 -2.50
C LEU A 30 -5.40 -19.03 -2.81
N GLU A 31 -6.04 -20.02 -2.17
CA GLU A 31 -5.90 -21.43 -2.58
C GLU A 31 -6.36 -21.62 -4.03
N TYR A 32 -7.49 -21.03 -4.41
CA TYR A 32 -7.95 -21.02 -5.80
C TYR A 32 -6.95 -20.33 -6.73
N VAL A 33 -6.47 -19.12 -6.41
CA VAL A 33 -5.48 -18.39 -7.22
C VAL A 33 -4.19 -19.19 -7.44
N ILE A 34 -3.71 -19.89 -6.42
CA ILE A 34 -2.51 -20.73 -6.52
C ILE A 34 -2.79 -22.00 -7.35
N SER A 35 -4.02 -22.51 -7.32
CA SER A 35 -4.42 -23.65 -8.15
C SER A 35 -4.42 -23.33 -9.64
N LEU A 36 -4.46 -22.04 -9.99
CA LEU A 36 -4.33 -21.56 -11.35
C LEU A 36 -2.86 -21.48 -11.78
N ASP A 37 -2.58 -21.81 -13.04
CA ASP A 37 -1.23 -21.74 -13.60
C ASP A 37 -0.70 -20.30 -13.58
N ALA A 38 0.34 -20.07 -12.77
CA ALA A 38 1.11 -18.83 -12.84
C ALA A 38 2.00 -18.83 -14.09
N SER A 39 2.24 -17.65 -14.65
CA SER A 39 3.23 -17.42 -15.71
C SER A 39 4.28 -16.42 -15.20
N PRO A 40 5.25 -16.85 -14.38
CA PRO A 40 6.28 -15.98 -13.84
C PRO A 40 7.07 -15.28 -14.96
N GLY A 41 7.31 -13.98 -14.80
CA GLY A 41 8.03 -13.19 -15.81
C GLY A 41 7.13 -12.61 -16.90
N SER A 42 5.81 -12.86 -16.85
CA SER A 42 4.85 -12.09 -17.64
C SER A 42 4.96 -10.60 -17.38
N GLY A 43 4.49 -9.80 -18.35
CA GLY A 43 4.43 -8.34 -18.20
C GLY A 43 3.68 -7.92 -16.94
N TYR A 44 4.07 -6.76 -16.39
CA TYR A 44 3.45 -6.17 -15.21
C TYR A 44 1.92 -6.15 -15.34
N SER A 45 1.21 -6.65 -14.33
CA SER A 45 -0.23 -6.44 -14.17
C SER A 45 -0.64 -6.55 -12.71
N TYR A 46 -1.14 -5.43 -12.17
CA TYR A 46 -1.51 -5.30 -10.77
C TYR A 46 -2.61 -6.29 -10.37
N LYS A 47 -2.36 -7.04 -9.29
CA LYS A 47 -3.37 -7.86 -8.60
C LYS A 47 -3.03 -7.96 -7.12
N ASN A 48 -4.01 -7.66 -6.26
CA ASN A 48 -3.91 -7.77 -4.80
C ASN A 48 -3.49 -9.18 -4.33
N ALA A 49 -3.84 -10.24 -5.09
CA ALA A 49 -3.45 -11.61 -4.76
C ALA A 49 -1.91 -11.79 -4.64
N ASN A 50 -1.13 -11.02 -5.40
CA ASN A 50 0.34 -11.04 -5.33
C ASN A 50 0.88 -10.76 -3.93
N THR A 51 0.32 -9.74 -3.29
CA THR A 51 0.79 -9.23 -1.99
C THR A 51 -0.01 -9.87 -0.85
N ALA A 52 -1.29 -10.19 -1.07
CA ALA A 52 -2.10 -10.97 -0.15
C ALA A 52 -1.49 -12.36 0.13
N LEU A 53 -0.88 -13.02 -0.86
CA LEU A 53 -0.21 -14.30 -0.64
C LEU A 53 1.00 -14.17 0.30
N LEU A 54 1.68 -13.03 0.32
CA LEU A 54 2.79 -12.79 1.25
C LEU A 54 2.32 -12.77 2.71
N ARG A 55 1.04 -12.45 2.97
CA ARG A 55 0.41 -12.58 4.30
C ARG A 55 0.43 -14.03 4.82
N ILE A 56 0.49 -15.01 3.94
CA ILE A 56 0.58 -16.44 4.31
C ILE A 56 2.04 -16.88 4.29
N LEU A 57 2.79 -16.54 3.24
CA LEU A 57 4.17 -17.02 3.05
C LEU A 57 5.13 -16.50 4.11
N ILE A 58 5.02 -15.24 4.54
CA ILE A 58 5.90 -14.67 5.57
C ILE A 58 5.72 -15.41 6.91
N PRO A 59 4.50 -15.58 7.45
CA PRO A 59 4.28 -16.44 8.60
C PRO A 59 4.78 -17.87 8.43
N GLN A 60 4.58 -18.49 7.26
CA GLN A 60 5.03 -19.86 7.02
C GLN A 60 6.55 -19.98 7.17
N ILE A 61 7.29 -19.05 6.57
CA ILE A 61 8.75 -18.97 6.71
C ILE A 61 9.14 -18.72 8.18
N TRP A 62 8.47 -17.80 8.86
CA TRP A 62 8.77 -17.47 10.26
C TRP A 62 8.57 -18.67 11.21
N VAL A 63 7.50 -19.44 11.00
CA VAL A 63 7.21 -20.70 11.70
C VAL A 63 8.31 -21.73 11.42
N GLN A 64 8.69 -21.94 10.16
CA GLN A 64 9.73 -22.91 9.80
C GLN A 64 11.10 -22.56 10.37
N MET A 65 11.39 -21.27 10.55
CA MET A 65 12.60 -20.80 11.21
C MET A 65 12.57 -20.95 12.74
N GLY A 66 11.44 -21.36 13.33
CA GLY A 66 11.28 -21.56 14.77
C GLY A 66 11.16 -20.26 15.59
N GLY A 67 10.91 -19.12 14.94
CA GLY A 67 10.81 -17.82 15.60
C GLY A 67 9.38 -17.37 15.91
N ALA A 68 8.37 -18.03 15.34
CA ALA A 68 6.97 -17.67 15.48
C ALA A 68 6.35 -18.16 16.80
N PRO A 69 5.31 -17.48 17.33
CA PRO A 69 4.61 -17.91 18.54
C PRO A 69 3.70 -19.15 18.34
N TYR A 70 3.59 -19.65 17.11
CA TYR A 70 2.81 -20.84 16.74
C TYR A 70 3.68 -21.82 15.95
N THR A 71 3.29 -23.09 15.92
CA THR A 71 3.99 -24.16 15.19
C THR A 71 3.48 -24.38 13.78
N GLU A 72 2.38 -23.74 13.38
CA GLU A 72 1.78 -23.86 12.05
C GLU A 72 0.98 -22.60 11.68
N VAL A 73 0.84 -22.38 10.38
CA VAL A 73 -0.03 -21.33 9.80
C VAL A 73 -1.26 -21.99 9.21
N THR A 74 -2.43 -21.47 9.57
CA THR A 74 -3.75 -21.97 9.18
C THR A 74 -4.64 -20.81 8.71
N ALA A 75 -5.76 -21.14 8.05
CA ALA A 75 -6.78 -20.16 7.68
C ALA A 75 -7.20 -19.27 8.87
N ALA A 76 -7.28 -19.84 10.08
CA ALA A 76 -7.74 -19.15 11.27
C ALA A 76 -6.71 -18.21 11.92
N ASN A 77 -5.40 -18.38 11.66
CA ASN A 77 -4.35 -17.64 12.38
C ASN A 77 -3.39 -16.83 11.49
N HIS A 78 -3.42 -17.00 10.17
CA HIS A 78 -2.43 -16.43 9.26
C HIS A 78 -2.32 -14.89 9.34
N GLU A 79 -3.44 -14.19 9.46
CA GLU A 79 -3.46 -12.73 9.63
C GLU A 79 -2.83 -12.26 10.93
N LEU A 80 -3.17 -12.90 12.06
CA LEU A 80 -2.63 -12.54 13.37
C LEU A 80 -1.13 -12.80 13.42
N LEU A 81 -0.67 -13.91 12.82
CA LEU A 81 0.75 -14.20 12.68
C LEU A 81 1.46 -13.18 11.78
N TYR A 82 0.84 -12.77 10.68
CA TYR A 82 1.40 -11.76 9.80
C TYR A 82 1.53 -10.40 10.50
N LEU A 83 0.48 -9.94 11.18
CA LEU A 83 0.54 -8.71 11.97
C LEU A 83 1.58 -8.80 13.08
N ALA A 84 1.66 -9.93 13.79
CA ALA A 84 2.68 -10.14 14.81
C ALA A 84 4.09 -10.06 14.22
N TYR A 85 4.31 -10.61 13.02
CA TYR A 85 5.58 -10.49 12.33
C TYR A 85 5.89 -9.02 12.01
N LEU A 86 4.96 -8.28 11.39
CA LEU A 86 5.16 -6.86 11.08
C LEU A 86 5.42 -6.04 12.35
N GLN A 87 4.65 -6.29 13.40
CA GLN A 87 4.80 -5.58 14.67
C GLN A 87 6.20 -5.83 15.26
N ASN A 88 6.64 -7.08 15.37
CA ASN A 88 7.92 -7.43 15.99
C ASN A 88 9.16 -6.97 15.19
N TYR A 89 9.11 -7.07 13.87
CA TYR A 89 10.30 -6.91 13.02
C TYR A 89 10.33 -5.61 12.22
N ILE A 90 9.21 -4.88 12.15
CA ILE A 90 9.14 -3.62 11.38
C ILE A 90 8.73 -2.47 12.29
N PHE A 91 7.62 -2.59 13.01
CA PHE A 91 7.02 -1.44 13.70
C PHE A 91 7.59 -1.20 15.11
N ASP A 92 7.74 -2.24 15.95
CA ASP A 92 8.33 -2.11 17.29
C ASP A 92 9.78 -1.60 17.28
N PRO A 93 10.68 -2.07 16.38
CA PRO A 93 12.05 -1.57 16.31
C PRO A 93 12.15 -0.06 16.09
N ILE A 94 11.14 0.51 15.42
CA ILE A 94 11.06 1.93 15.12
C ILE A 94 10.05 2.64 16.04
N GLY A 95 9.57 1.99 17.10
CA GLY A 95 8.66 2.56 18.09
C GLY A 95 7.31 3.01 17.52
N ILE A 96 6.73 2.22 16.60
CA ILE A 96 5.33 2.31 16.19
C ILE A 96 4.63 1.10 16.80
N HIS A 97 3.56 1.33 17.54
CA HIS A 97 2.91 0.28 18.32
C HIS A 97 1.44 0.14 17.95
N ASN A 98 0.89 -1.06 18.16
CA ASN A 98 -0.52 -1.38 17.92
C ASN A 98 -0.97 -1.20 16.46
N VAL A 99 -0.12 -1.56 15.49
CA VAL A 99 -0.53 -1.55 14.08
C VAL A 99 -1.48 -2.71 13.82
N VAL A 100 -2.72 -2.39 13.44
CA VAL A 100 -3.82 -3.33 13.24
C VAL A 100 -4.66 -2.92 12.04
N CYS A 101 -5.71 -3.68 11.70
CA CYS A 101 -6.67 -3.27 10.65
C CYS A 101 -8.07 -2.88 11.16
N TRP A 102 -8.30 -2.95 12.46
CA TRP A 102 -9.58 -2.59 13.07
C TRP A 102 -9.45 -1.32 13.89
N MET A 103 -10.55 -0.56 13.99
CA MET A 103 -10.56 0.64 14.81
C MET A 103 -10.18 0.32 16.26
N GLN A 104 -9.32 1.15 16.82
CA GLN A 104 -8.89 1.12 18.20
C GLN A 104 -9.71 2.13 19.01
N PRO A 105 -10.51 1.68 20.00
CA PRO A 105 -11.34 2.58 20.81
C PRO A 105 -10.54 3.68 21.55
N ALA A 106 -9.25 3.46 21.76
CA ALA A 106 -8.36 4.40 22.44
C ALA A 106 -7.92 5.59 21.57
N TYR A 107 -8.22 5.60 20.28
CA TYR A 107 -7.76 6.61 19.34
C TYR A 107 -8.95 7.31 18.66
N SER A 108 -8.81 8.62 18.45
CA SER A 108 -9.74 9.39 17.62
C SER A 108 -9.40 9.18 16.16
N GLU A 109 -9.85 8.06 15.60
CA GLU A 109 -9.62 7.73 14.20
C GLU A 109 -10.44 8.60 13.24
N ALA A 110 -9.90 8.82 12.05
CA ALA A 110 -10.59 9.52 10.99
C ALA A 110 -11.86 8.76 10.58
N LEU A 111 -12.95 9.50 10.35
CA LEU A 111 -14.19 8.96 9.84
C LEU A 111 -14.11 8.86 8.30
N ALA A 112 -14.77 7.86 7.73
CA ALA A 112 -15.01 7.83 6.29
C ALA A 112 -16.27 8.61 5.96
N TYR A 113 -16.27 9.27 4.81
CA TYR A 113 -17.40 10.04 4.31
C TYR A 113 -17.75 9.51 2.93
N SER A 114 -19.05 9.32 2.68
CA SER A 114 -19.52 9.00 1.34
C SER A 114 -19.60 10.28 0.50
N PHE A 115 -19.12 10.20 -0.74
CA PHE A 115 -19.29 11.27 -1.72
C PHE A 115 -20.73 11.33 -2.25
N ASP A 116 -21.38 10.18 -2.40
CA ASP A 116 -22.74 10.09 -2.93
C ASP A 116 -23.82 10.29 -1.86
N HIS A 117 -23.44 10.15 -0.59
CA HIS A 117 -24.34 10.20 0.57
C HIS A 117 -23.82 11.12 1.68
N VAL A 118 -23.47 12.36 1.31
CA VAL A 118 -22.90 13.36 2.23
C VAL A 118 -23.80 13.66 3.44
N GLU A 119 -25.11 13.49 3.29
CA GLU A 119 -26.12 13.64 4.35
C GLU A 119 -25.96 12.61 5.47
N THR A 120 -25.31 11.48 5.20
CA THR A 120 -25.03 10.43 6.19
C THR A 120 -23.98 10.89 7.21
N GLY A 121 -23.18 11.91 6.87
CA GLY A 121 -22.07 12.37 7.68
C GLY A 121 -20.93 11.35 7.75
N GLY A 122 -20.00 11.59 8.68
CA GLY A 122 -18.84 10.72 8.86
C GLY A 122 -19.20 9.45 9.61
N ILE A 123 -18.78 8.30 9.08
CA ILE A 123 -18.95 7.01 9.73
C ILE A 123 -17.61 6.44 10.18
N ALA A 124 -17.65 5.79 11.34
CA ALA A 124 -16.57 4.93 11.82
C ALA A 124 -16.44 3.74 10.86
N HIS A 125 -15.52 3.82 9.89
CA HIS A 125 -15.41 2.80 8.86
C HIS A 125 -14.51 1.65 9.33
N GLN A 126 -15.11 0.47 9.36
CA GLN A 126 -14.38 -0.79 9.46
C GLN A 126 -14.27 -1.34 8.04
N ILE A 127 -13.06 -1.34 7.51
CA ILE A 127 -12.76 -2.03 6.25
C ILE A 127 -13.01 -3.52 6.51
N ASN A 128 -14.14 -4.04 6.02
CA ASN A 128 -14.44 -5.46 6.12
C ASN A 128 -13.62 -6.24 5.09
N LEU A 129 -12.36 -6.52 5.44
CA LEU A 129 -11.46 -7.34 4.62
C LEU A 129 -11.79 -8.84 4.66
N ASN A 130 -12.80 -9.25 5.47
CA ASN A 130 -13.25 -10.62 5.59
C ASN A 130 -12.09 -11.63 5.68
N SER A 131 -11.20 -11.46 6.65
CA SER A 131 -9.96 -12.24 6.78
C SER A 131 -8.89 -11.88 5.74
N GLY A 132 -8.60 -10.57 5.63
CA GLY A 132 -7.66 -10.00 4.68
C GLY A 132 -6.72 -8.97 5.28
N CYS A 133 -6.66 -8.85 6.61
CA CYS A 133 -5.94 -7.78 7.29
C CYS A 133 -4.43 -7.83 6.99
N GLY A 134 -3.92 -6.74 6.42
CA GLY A 134 -2.53 -6.67 5.98
C GLY A 134 -2.28 -7.49 4.71
N GLY A 135 -1.07 -7.39 4.19
CA GLY A 135 -0.64 -8.10 2.97
C GLY A 135 -1.09 -7.42 1.69
N HIS A 136 -2.31 -6.86 1.62
CA HIS A 136 -2.76 -6.09 0.44
C HIS A 136 -3.54 -4.81 0.79
N ALA A 137 -4.12 -4.73 1.99
CA ALA A 137 -4.86 -3.55 2.44
C ALA A 137 -5.03 -3.53 3.97
N GLY A 138 -5.51 -2.40 4.49
CA GLY A 138 -6.17 -2.31 5.80
C GLY A 138 -5.32 -1.91 7.00
N LEU A 139 -3.99 -1.85 6.89
CA LEU A 139 -3.16 -1.40 8.01
C LEU A 139 -3.54 0.03 8.40
N ARG A 140 -3.75 0.26 9.70
CA ARG A 140 -4.09 1.57 10.26
C ARG A 140 -2.85 2.17 10.91
N LEU A 141 -2.45 3.33 10.41
CA LEU A 141 -1.38 4.15 10.94
C LEU A 141 -1.82 5.62 10.90
N SER A 142 -1.37 6.42 11.87
CA SER A 142 -1.42 7.87 11.77
C SER A 142 -0.43 8.38 10.72
N ALA A 143 -0.63 9.62 10.25
CA ALA A 143 0.30 10.27 9.32
C ALA A 143 1.73 10.34 9.88
N THR A 144 1.87 10.58 11.19
CA THR A 144 3.17 10.62 11.88
C THR A 144 3.85 9.26 11.90
N GLU A 145 3.11 8.19 12.17
CA GLU A 145 3.65 6.83 12.17
C GLU A 145 4.08 6.40 10.76
N LEU A 146 3.28 6.70 9.74
CA LEU A 146 3.67 6.47 8.36
C LEU A 146 4.96 7.24 8.00
N ALA A 147 5.04 8.52 8.32
CA ALA A 147 6.24 9.33 8.06
C ALA A 147 7.46 8.75 8.78
N LYS A 148 7.29 8.27 10.02
CA LYS A 148 8.34 7.59 10.79
C LYS A 148 8.78 6.30 10.11
N TYR A 149 7.85 5.44 9.68
CA TYR A 149 8.15 4.22 8.92
C TYR A 149 8.98 4.53 7.67
N LEU A 150 8.56 5.53 6.88
CA LEU A 150 9.26 5.92 5.67
C LEU A 150 10.68 6.48 5.97
N ALA A 151 10.83 7.26 7.03
CA ALA A 151 12.14 7.78 7.44
C ALA A 151 13.11 6.66 7.85
N TYR A 152 12.66 5.71 8.68
CA TYR A 152 13.49 4.58 9.10
C TYR A 152 13.80 3.60 7.97
N LEU A 153 12.86 3.38 7.05
CA LEU A 153 13.07 2.55 5.86
C LEU A 153 14.22 3.07 4.98
N ARG A 154 14.43 4.40 4.94
CA ARG A 154 15.36 5.07 4.02
C ARG A 154 16.70 5.43 4.64
N HIS A 155 16.65 5.90 5.88
CA HIS A 155 17.79 6.57 6.53
C HIS A 155 18.37 5.77 7.68
N SER A 156 17.95 4.51 7.81
CA SER A 156 18.39 3.65 8.89
C SER A 156 18.49 2.20 8.40
N ASP A 157 19.21 1.38 9.15
CA ASP A 157 19.33 -0.06 8.94
C ASP A 157 18.43 -0.89 9.87
N TRP A 158 17.51 -0.25 10.59
CA TRP A 158 16.63 -0.91 11.56
C TRP A 158 15.58 -1.82 10.93
N ILE A 159 15.07 -1.46 9.74
CA ILE A 159 14.07 -2.24 9.00
C ILE A 159 14.75 -3.03 7.87
N LEU A 160 15.57 -2.34 7.07
CA LEU A 160 16.29 -2.90 5.94
C LEU A 160 17.72 -2.38 5.96
N THR A 161 18.68 -3.27 5.67
CA THR A 161 20.04 -2.84 5.37
C THR A 161 20.09 -2.02 4.08
N LEU A 162 21.11 -1.18 3.93
CA LEU A 162 21.33 -0.40 2.70
C LEU A 162 21.41 -1.27 1.44
N ALA A 163 21.98 -2.48 1.55
CA ALA A 163 22.05 -3.43 0.44
C ALA A 163 20.67 -3.96 0.03
N GLN A 164 19.81 -4.28 1.00
CA GLN A 164 18.44 -4.71 0.73
C GLN A 164 17.60 -3.58 0.12
N LEU A 165 17.73 -2.36 0.65
CA LEU A 165 17.08 -1.18 0.06
C LEU A 165 17.58 -0.93 -1.37
N GLY A 166 18.88 -1.09 -1.62
CA GLY A 166 19.48 -1.00 -2.95
C GLY A 166 18.88 -2.01 -3.93
N LEU A 167 18.71 -3.27 -3.50
CA LEU A 167 18.07 -4.32 -4.31
C LEU A 167 16.60 -4.02 -4.59
N ILE A 168 15.85 -3.60 -3.58
CA ILE A 168 14.44 -3.23 -3.71
C ILE A 168 14.29 -2.10 -4.75
N ASN A 169 15.19 -1.10 -4.71
CA ASN A 169 15.17 0.01 -5.63
C ASN A 169 15.62 -0.37 -7.05
N SER A 170 16.64 -1.22 -7.20
CA SER A 170 17.14 -1.63 -8.53
C SER A 170 16.16 -2.53 -9.27
N GLU A 171 15.50 -3.43 -8.55
CA GLU A 171 14.60 -4.45 -9.12
C GLU A 171 13.11 -4.07 -8.99
N ALA A 172 12.79 -2.89 -8.47
CA ALA A 172 11.42 -2.43 -8.22
C ALA A 172 10.58 -3.42 -7.38
N LEU A 173 11.18 -4.03 -6.35
CA LEU A 173 10.51 -5.05 -5.55
C LEU A 173 9.47 -4.41 -4.62
N GLY A 174 8.18 -4.64 -4.88
CA GLY A 174 7.08 -4.05 -4.12
C GLY A 174 6.81 -2.60 -4.51
N TRP A 175 7.51 -2.09 -5.52
CA TRP A 175 7.27 -0.78 -6.11
C TRP A 175 6.44 -0.93 -7.38
N ASP A 176 5.54 0.02 -7.62
CA ASP A 176 4.74 0.04 -8.83
C ASP A 176 5.54 0.58 -10.04
N TYR A 177 5.18 0.12 -11.25
CA TYR A 177 5.80 0.51 -12.51
C TYR A 177 5.21 1.83 -13.04
N ALA A 178 6.10 2.80 -13.22
CA ALA A 178 5.88 4.02 -13.97
C ALA A 178 5.66 3.73 -15.47
N TYR A 179 4.45 3.88 -16.01
CA TYR A 179 4.21 3.50 -17.41
C TYR A 179 4.65 4.53 -18.47
N ASP A 180 5.22 5.69 -18.11
CA ASP A 180 5.51 6.75 -19.11
C ASP A 180 6.82 7.53 -18.95
N GLY A 181 7.73 7.09 -18.08
CA GLY A 181 8.99 7.81 -17.86
C GLY A 181 8.85 9.16 -17.12
N LYS A 182 7.67 9.52 -16.61
CA LYS A 182 7.45 10.68 -15.73
C LYS A 182 7.49 10.36 -14.25
N TYR A 183 7.46 9.08 -13.88
CA TYR A 183 7.60 8.67 -12.50
C TYR A 183 8.99 8.11 -12.26
N THR A 184 9.79 8.84 -11.50
CA THR A 184 11.01 8.25 -10.98
C THR A 184 10.63 7.20 -9.93
N LYS A 185 11.08 5.99 -10.23
CA LYS A 185 10.99 4.72 -9.50
C LYS A 185 11.70 4.83 -8.16
N SER A 186 11.21 4.18 -7.09
CA SER A 186 11.81 3.97 -5.73
C SER A 186 10.98 4.51 -4.55
N GLY A 187 9.67 4.75 -4.75
CA GLY A 187 9.14 5.97 -4.14
C GLY A 187 10.09 7.12 -4.51
N ALA A 188 10.33 7.34 -5.80
CA ALA A 188 11.14 8.48 -6.25
C ALA A 188 10.28 9.59 -6.86
N TRP A 189 9.06 9.77 -6.35
CA TRP A 189 8.68 11.14 -5.99
C TRP A 189 9.68 11.79 -5.01
N PHE A 190 10.49 10.95 -4.35
CA PHE A 190 11.49 11.25 -3.38
C PHE A 190 12.94 11.25 -3.93
N SER A 191 13.20 11.46 -5.23
CA SER A 191 14.60 11.74 -5.69
C SER A 191 14.74 12.56 -6.97
N SER A 192 13.64 12.91 -7.66
CA SER A 192 13.70 13.84 -8.78
C SER A 192 12.67 14.95 -8.62
N TYR A 193 13.05 16.16 -9.03
CA TYR A 193 12.26 17.40 -8.96
C TYR A 193 11.20 17.49 -10.08
N ALA A 194 11.00 16.43 -10.87
CA ALA A 194 10.01 16.39 -11.94
C ALA A 194 8.63 16.03 -11.36
N VAL A 195 7.57 16.76 -11.74
CA VAL A 195 6.20 16.60 -11.22
C VAL A 195 5.30 15.85 -12.19
N ASP A 196 4.42 15.00 -11.67
CA ASP A 196 3.46 14.27 -12.47
C ASP A 196 2.14 15.02 -12.51
N THR A 197 1.57 14.93 -13.69
CA THR A 197 0.31 15.48 -14.16
C THR A 197 -0.87 14.54 -13.94
N ASN A 198 -0.64 13.28 -13.55
CA ASN A 198 -1.70 12.30 -13.33
C ASN A 198 -2.26 12.45 -11.91
N PRO A 199 -3.55 12.81 -11.74
CA PRO A 199 -4.19 12.95 -10.43
C PRO A 199 -4.31 11.63 -9.65
N ASP A 200 -3.97 10.51 -10.30
CA ASP A 200 -4.26 9.18 -9.81
C ASP A 200 -3.09 8.44 -9.18
N ASP A 201 -1.82 8.65 -9.56
CA ASP A 201 -0.77 7.70 -9.20
C ASP A 201 0.52 8.38 -8.70
N GLY A 202 0.92 8.03 -7.47
CA GLY A 202 2.13 8.56 -6.82
C GLY A 202 2.05 8.73 -5.31
N GLY A 203 0.91 8.41 -4.69
CA GLY A 203 0.73 8.52 -3.24
C GLY A 203 0.67 7.19 -2.51
N LEU A 204 0.82 7.24 -1.18
CA LEU A 204 0.26 6.19 -0.35
C LEU A 204 -1.25 6.15 -0.62
N PHE A 205 -1.72 5.04 -1.18
CA PHE A 205 -3.13 4.82 -1.49
C PHE A 205 -3.87 4.37 -0.23
N ILE A 206 -4.81 5.19 0.25
CA ILE A 206 -5.81 4.76 1.23
C ILE A 206 -7.05 4.36 0.43
N ASP A 207 -7.12 3.08 0.08
CA ASP A 207 -8.25 2.51 -0.65
C ASP A 207 -9.42 2.26 0.33
N LEU A 208 -10.58 2.84 0.03
CA LEU A 208 -11.84 2.55 0.74
C LEU A 208 -12.60 1.52 -0.10
N PRO A 209 -12.80 0.28 0.37
CA PRO A 209 -13.46 -0.73 -0.44
C PRO A 209 -14.96 -0.44 -0.47
N PHE A 210 -15.43 0.12 -1.57
CA PHE A 210 -16.82 -0.03 -1.98
C PHE A 210 -16.84 -0.39 -3.46
N LYS A 211 -17.18 -1.64 -3.77
CA LYS A 211 -17.83 -1.97 -5.05
C LYS A 211 -19.32 -1.81 -4.82
N LEU A 212 -19.89 -0.72 -5.32
CA LEU A 212 -21.31 -0.65 -5.68
C LEU A 212 -21.35 -0.72 -7.21
N ASP A 213 -22.25 -1.53 -7.76
CA ASP A 213 -22.40 -1.88 -9.19
C ASP A 213 -22.82 -0.71 -10.11
N THR A 214 -22.19 0.43 -9.94
CA THR A 214 -22.44 1.64 -10.72
C THR A 214 -21.10 2.25 -11.11
N VAL A 215 -20.90 2.43 -12.41
CA VAL A 215 -19.74 3.09 -13.01
C VAL A 215 -19.67 4.53 -12.48
N TYR A 216 -18.88 4.77 -11.44
CA TYR A 216 -18.59 6.10 -10.92
C TYR A 216 -17.07 6.30 -10.79
N GLU A 217 -16.61 7.47 -11.24
CA GLU A 217 -15.23 7.94 -11.08
C GLU A 217 -14.97 8.28 -9.61
N TYR A 218 -14.41 7.34 -8.85
CA TYR A 218 -13.93 7.58 -7.50
C TYR A 218 -12.78 8.59 -7.53
N ARG A 219 -12.94 9.75 -6.88
CA ARG A 219 -11.81 10.65 -6.61
C ARG A 219 -11.22 10.36 -5.23
N LYS A 220 -9.97 9.89 -5.24
CA LYS A 220 -9.15 9.50 -4.09
C LYS A 220 -8.99 10.66 -3.10
N SER A 221 -9.42 10.48 -1.84
CA SER A 221 -9.56 11.54 -0.82
C SER A 221 -8.36 11.71 0.14
N SER A 222 -7.46 10.73 0.21
CA SER A 222 -6.19 10.87 0.93
C SER A 222 -5.03 10.64 -0.02
N ARG A 223 -4.17 11.66 -0.16
CA ARG A 223 -3.00 11.63 -1.03
C ARG A 223 -1.79 12.02 -0.21
N ALA A 224 -0.69 11.30 -0.39
CA ALA A 224 0.58 11.63 0.26
C ALA A 224 1.64 11.86 -0.81
N CYS A 225 2.50 12.85 -0.60
CA CYS A 225 3.76 12.98 -1.28
C CYS A 225 4.87 12.95 -0.27
N VAL A 226 6.01 12.42 -0.66
CA VAL A 226 7.26 12.73 0.00
C VAL A 226 8.28 12.98 -1.10
N ALA A 227 9.06 14.04 -0.94
CA ALA A 227 9.99 14.54 -1.94
C ALA A 227 11.36 14.78 -1.31
N VAL A 228 12.43 14.46 -2.04
CA VAL A 228 13.76 15.04 -1.80
C VAL A 228 13.82 16.28 -2.68
N LEU A 229 13.70 17.42 -2.04
CA LEU A 229 13.76 18.75 -2.62
C LEU A 229 15.23 19.16 -2.84
N PRO A 230 15.49 20.21 -3.66
CA PRO A 230 16.83 20.75 -3.83
C PRO A 230 17.56 20.99 -2.50
N TYR A 231 18.89 20.91 -2.56
CA TYR A 231 19.78 20.98 -1.39
C TYR A 231 19.66 19.79 -0.41
N GLY A 232 19.01 18.70 -0.82
CA GLY A 232 18.90 17.47 -0.02
C GLY A 232 17.87 17.57 1.10
N VAL A 233 16.91 18.48 0.98
CA VAL A 233 15.83 18.64 1.97
C VAL A 233 14.76 17.59 1.69
N GLU A 234 14.45 16.75 2.66
CA GLU A 234 13.32 15.83 2.55
C GLU A 234 12.07 16.40 3.20
N ALA A 235 10.95 16.33 2.48
CA ALA A 235 9.66 16.79 2.99
C ALA A 235 8.56 15.79 2.67
N SER A 236 7.60 15.67 3.58
CA SER A 236 6.39 14.84 3.43
C SER A 236 5.16 15.71 3.52
N LEU A 237 4.21 15.51 2.61
CA LEU A 237 2.90 16.16 2.61
C LEU A 237 1.81 15.09 2.56
N VAL A 238 0.88 15.13 3.50
CA VAL A 238 -0.33 14.31 3.47
C VAL A 238 -1.52 15.24 3.38
N ILE A 239 -2.32 15.10 2.33
CA ILE A 239 -3.56 15.85 2.12
C ILE A 239 -4.71 14.88 2.31
N ASN A 240 -5.59 15.20 3.25
CA ASN A 240 -6.80 14.43 3.56
C ASN A 240 -8.05 15.23 3.19
N SER A 241 -8.05 15.80 1.99
CA SER A 241 -9.13 16.61 1.44
C SER A 241 -9.06 16.59 -0.07
N GLU A 242 -10.21 16.77 -0.74
CA GLU A 242 -10.20 17.05 -2.16
C GLU A 242 -9.55 18.40 -2.44
N TYR A 243 -8.88 18.47 -3.58
CA TYR A 243 -8.46 19.72 -4.19
C TYR A 243 -8.62 19.57 -5.70
N GLU A 244 -9.30 20.54 -6.32
CA GLU A 244 -9.69 20.48 -7.72
C GLU A 244 -8.61 21.08 -8.63
N GLY A 245 -8.31 20.38 -9.73
CA GLY A 245 -7.53 20.88 -10.85
C GLY A 245 -6.79 19.77 -11.61
N GLY A 246 -6.06 20.14 -12.65
CA GLY A 246 -5.30 19.21 -13.49
C GLY A 246 -3.96 19.83 -13.91
N GLY A 247 -2.93 18.99 -14.02
CA GLY A 247 -1.55 19.42 -14.29
C GLY A 247 -0.64 19.38 -13.05
N GLU A 248 0.64 19.69 -13.24
CA GLU A 248 1.68 19.47 -12.21
C GLU A 248 1.38 20.14 -10.87
N GLY A 249 0.90 21.39 -10.84
CA GLY A 249 0.55 22.11 -9.60
C GLY A 249 -0.65 21.53 -8.82
N PHE A 250 -1.27 20.46 -9.34
CA PHE A 250 -2.43 19.78 -8.76
C PHE A 250 -2.16 18.30 -8.41
N SER A 251 -0.90 17.87 -8.35
CA SER A 251 -0.52 16.66 -7.61
C SER A 251 -0.08 17.03 -6.19
N THR A 252 -0.16 16.10 -5.23
CA THR A 252 0.31 16.34 -3.86
C THR A 252 1.81 16.65 -3.86
N CYS A 253 2.57 16.07 -4.79
CA CYS A 253 3.98 16.41 -4.98
C CYS A 253 4.20 17.76 -5.66
N GLY A 254 3.33 18.15 -6.58
CA GLY A 254 3.32 19.50 -7.14
C GLY A 254 3.08 20.56 -6.10
N ILE A 255 2.08 20.38 -5.23
CA ILE A 255 1.81 21.30 -4.11
C ILE A 255 3.04 21.43 -3.20
N LEU A 256 3.68 20.31 -2.88
CA LEU A 256 4.88 20.31 -2.04
C LEU A 256 6.08 21.00 -2.72
N ARG A 257 6.28 20.77 -4.03
CA ARG A 257 7.31 21.46 -4.83
C ARG A 257 7.04 22.95 -4.91
N ASP A 258 5.83 23.35 -5.29
CA ASP A 258 5.46 24.75 -5.49
C ASP A 258 5.58 25.55 -4.18
N ALA A 259 5.27 24.92 -3.04
CA ALA A 259 5.50 25.50 -1.72
C ALA A 259 6.99 25.69 -1.40
N PHE A 260 7.84 24.73 -1.78
CA PHE A 260 9.30 24.86 -1.63
C PHE A 260 9.85 25.97 -2.53
N ASP A 261 9.45 26.01 -3.80
CA ASP A 261 9.90 27.02 -4.76
C ASP A 261 9.49 28.44 -4.34
N PHE A 262 8.28 28.58 -3.81
CA PHE A 262 7.81 29.84 -3.22
C PHE A 262 8.69 30.26 -2.02
N ALA A 263 9.05 29.32 -1.15
CA ALA A 263 9.85 29.61 0.05
C ALA A 263 11.35 29.83 -0.24
N ALA A 264 11.85 29.29 -1.35
CA ALA A 264 13.26 29.40 -1.76
C ALA A 264 13.58 30.69 -2.55
N ASN A 265 12.56 31.44 -2.94
CA ASN A 265 12.67 32.78 -3.55
C ASN A 265 12.56 33.90 -2.51
#